data_AF-A0A0B8WE98-F1
#
_entry.id   AF-A0A0B8WE98-F1
#
_cell.length_a   1.000
_cell.length_b   1.000
_cell.length_c   1.000
_cell.angle_alpha   90.00
_cell.angle_beta   90.00
_cell.angle_gamma   90.00
#
_symmetry.space_group_name_H-M   'P 1'
#
loop_
_entity.id
_entity.type
_entity.pdbx_description
1 polymer ?
#
loop_
_entity_poly.entity_id
_entity_poly.type
_entity_poly.pdbx_seq_one_letter_code
_entity_poly.pdbx_strand_id
1 'polypeptide(L)'
;MKTIATFFCVILFTSGSFAASQCAQLKEELKALQTAQQQIVASLVNNHETFASSIEEYSSVVATAKGPAVKAVSAQMDESAQAFRTRGIQGKKMAVKLNAATGDLLARVASCLK
;
A
#
# COMPACT_ATOMS: atom_id res chain seq x y z
N MET A 1 -51.04 32.23 11.63
CA MET A 1 -50.50 30.85 11.59
C MET A 1 -50.01 30.47 10.18
N LYS A 2 -49.20 31.31 9.51
CA LYS A 2 -48.69 31.04 8.15
C LYS A 2 -47.16 31.04 8.05
N THR A 3 -46.46 31.47 9.10
CA THR A 3 -45.00 31.63 9.13
C THR A 3 -44.27 30.44 9.76
N ILE A 4 -44.95 29.63 10.56
CA ILE A 4 -44.34 28.48 11.27
C ILE A 4 -44.19 27.26 10.32
N ALA A 5 -45.13 27.08 9.38
CA ALA A 5 -45.09 25.97 8.43
C ALA A 5 -43.91 26.05 7.45
N THR A 6 -43.47 27.26 7.09
CA THR A 6 -42.37 27.47 6.13
C THR A 6 -41.00 27.20 6.74
N PHE A 7 -40.83 27.41 8.05
CA PHE A 7 -39.56 27.18 8.75
C PHE A 7 -39.25 25.68 8.93
N PHE A 8 -40.28 24.85 9.11
CA PHE A 8 -40.12 23.41 9.29
C PHE A 8 -39.75 22.68 7.97
N CYS A 9 -40.20 23.18 6.82
CA CYS A 9 -39.83 22.61 5.53
C CYS A 9 -38.36 22.88 5.14
N VAL A 10 -37.76 24.00 5.56
CA VAL A 10 -36.36 24.34 5.19
C VAL A 10 -35.34 23.47 5.94
N ILE A 11 -35.66 23.01 7.15
CA ILE A 11 -34.77 22.17 7.97
C ILE A 11 -34.76 20.71 7.48
N LEU A 12 -35.86 20.25 6.88
CA LEU A 12 -35.95 18.89 6.34
C LEU A 12 -35.30 18.73 4.95
N PHE A 13 -35.07 19.83 4.23
CA PHE A 13 -34.38 19.81 2.93
C PHE A 13 -32.85 19.98 3.03
N THR A 14 -32.32 20.47 4.15
CA THR A 14 -30.87 20.64 4.33
C THR A 14 -30.16 19.36 4.77
N SER A 15 -30.87 18.42 5.42
CA SER A 15 -30.29 17.14 5.87
C SER A 15 -29.94 16.16 4.74
N GLY A 16 -30.51 16.32 3.54
CA GLY A 16 -30.16 15.51 2.37
C GLY A 16 -28.83 15.88 1.71
N SER A 17 -28.46 17.17 1.73
CA SER A 17 -27.25 17.67 1.04
C SER A 17 -25.95 17.44 1.84
N PHE A 18 -26.02 17.35 3.16
CA PHE A 18 -24.84 17.05 4.00
C PHE A 18 -24.41 15.58 3.93
N ALA A 19 -25.34 14.65 3.64
CA ALA A 19 -25.01 13.23 3.49
C ALA A 19 -24.29 12.96 2.15
N ALA A 20 -24.72 13.60 1.06
CA ALA A 20 -24.12 13.44 -0.26
C ALA A 20 -22.69 14.00 -0.35
N SER A 21 -22.42 15.16 0.27
CA SER A 21 -21.07 15.75 0.30
C SER A 21 -20.08 14.90 1.11
N GLN A 22 -20.52 14.31 2.22
CA GLN A 22 -19.70 13.39 3.03
C GLN A 22 -19.38 12.09 2.29
N CYS A 23 -20.32 11.56 1.49
CA CYS A 23 -20.08 10.36 0.69
C CYS A 23 -19.09 10.60 -0.47
N ALA A 24 -19.17 11.76 -1.11
CA ALA A 24 -18.21 12.16 -2.15
C ALA A 24 -16.80 12.34 -1.57
N GLN A 25 -16.69 12.99 -0.41
CA GLN A 25 -15.42 13.18 0.28
C GLN A 25 -14.81 11.85 0.75
N LEU A 26 -15.62 10.96 1.35
CA LEU A 26 -15.18 9.63 1.78
C LEU A 26 -14.62 8.80 0.60
N LYS A 27 -15.24 8.90 -0.58
CA LYS A 27 -14.75 8.22 -1.78
C LYS A 27 -13.37 8.70 -2.21
N GLU A 28 -13.11 10.00 -2.14
CA GLU A 28 -11.80 10.56 -2.48
C GLU A 28 -10.74 10.21 -1.41
N GLU A 29 -11.09 10.26 -0.13
CA GLU A 29 -10.21 9.83 0.97
C GLU A 29 -9.81 8.36 0.83
N LEU A 30 -10.75 7.49 0.46
CA LEU A 30 -10.51 6.08 0.23
C LEU A 30 -9.59 5.81 -0.98
N LYS A 31 -9.71 6.57 -2.06
CA LYS A 31 -8.78 6.50 -3.20
C LYS A 31 -7.39 7.00 -2.83
N ALA A 32 -7.30 8.08 -2.06
CA ALA A 32 -6.03 8.60 -1.56
C ALA A 32 -5.34 7.54 -0.68
N LEU A 33 -6.10 6.86 0.18
CA LEU A 33 -5.60 5.78 1.03
C LEU A 33 -5.12 4.58 0.21
N GLN A 34 -5.84 4.19 -0.85
CA GLN A 34 -5.37 3.16 -1.80
C GLN A 34 -4.04 3.57 -2.45
N THR A 35 -3.90 4.82 -2.85
CA THR A 35 -2.70 5.33 -3.50
C THR A 35 -1.51 5.33 -2.54
N ALA A 36 -1.71 5.80 -1.31
CA ALA A 36 -0.69 5.76 -0.25
C ALA A 36 -0.27 4.32 0.05
N GLN A 37 -1.24 3.39 0.16
CA GLN A 37 -0.96 1.97 0.35
C GLN A 37 -0.11 1.39 -0.80
N GLN A 38 -0.44 1.69 -2.05
CA GLN A 38 0.34 1.23 -3.20
C GLN A 38 1.78 1.75 -3.15
N GLN A 39 1.97 3.02 -2.82
CA GLN A 39 3.31 3.63 -2.70
C GLN A 39 4.13 2.99 -1.58
N ILE A 40 3.55 2.78 -0.40
CA ILE A 40 4.21 2.14 0.74
C ILE A 40 4.65 0.73 0.38
N VAL A 41 3.76 -0.06 -0.22
CA VAL A 41 4.05 -1.45 -0.58
C VAL A 41 5.08 -1.52 -1.70
N ALA A 42 4.98 -0.65 -2.71
CA ALA A 42 5.98 -0.57 -3.78
C ALA A 42 7.36 -0.20 -3.25
N SER A 43 7.43 0.77 -2.32
CA SER A 43 8.68 1.15 -1.64
C SER A 43 9.27 -0.02 -0.86
N LEU A 44 8.45 -0.74 -0.08
CA LEU A 44 8.91 -1.89 0.71
C LEU A 44 9.46 -3.02 -0.18
N VAL A 45 8.76 -3.33 -1.27
CA VAL A 45 9.22 -4.30 -2.27
C VAL A 45 10.55 -3.85 -2.86
N ASN A 46 10.64 -2.59 -3.30
CA ASN A 46 11.86 -2.06 -3.89
C ASN A 46 13.03 -2.11 -2.91
N ASN A 47 12.80 -1.80 -1.63
CA ASN A 47 13.82 -1.91 -0.59
C ASN A 47 14.39 -3.33 -0.46
N HIS A 48 13.55 -4.37 -0.52
CA HIS A 48 14.04 -5.75 -0.51
C HIS A 48 14.90 -6.08 -1.73
N GLU A 49 14.55 -5.56 -2.92
CA GLU A 49 15.32 -5.81 -4.15
C GLU A 49 16.64 -5.04 -4.17
N THR A 50 16.63 -3.78 -3.72
CA THR A 50 17.85 -2.97 -3.55
C THR A 50 18.76 -3.62 -2.53
N PHE A 51 18.25 -4.00 -1.36
CA PHE A 51 19.07 -4.61 -0.32
C PHE A 51 19.66 -5.96 -0.74
N ALA A 52 18.90 -6.79 -1.44
CA ALA A 52 19.43 -8.02 -2.03
C ALA A 52 20.58 -7.75 -3.00
N SER A 53 20.39 -6.79 -3.92
CA SER A 53 21.44 -6.41 -4.90
C SER A 53 22.70 -5.88 -4.20
N SER A 54 22.55 -5.07 -3.15
CA SER A 54 23.70 -4.56 -2.38
C SER A 54 24.45 -5.68 -1.65
N ILE A 55 23.74 -6.67 -1.10
CA ILE A 55 24.39 -7.81 -0.46
C ILE A 55 25.11 -8.69 -1.50
N GLU A 56 24.50 -8.94 -2.66
CA GLU A 56 25.14 -9.67 -3.77
C GLU A 56 26.43 -8.97 -4.22
N GLU A 57 26.38 -7.64 -4.37
CA GLU A 57 27.55 -6.84 -4.72
C GLU A 57 28.64 -6.95 -3.64
N TYR A 58 28.31 -6.74 -2.36
CA TYR A 58 29.28 -6.85 -1.29
C TYR A 58 29.82 -8.27 -1.11
N SER A 59 28.99 -9.30 -1.29
CA SER A 59 29.42 -10.69 -1.28
C SER A 59 30.47 -10.95 -2.35
N SER A 60 30.24 -10.43 -3.56
CA SER A 60 31.19 -10.57 -4.66
C SER A 60 32.55 -9.93 -4.34
N VAL A 61 32.55 -8.75 -3.70
CA VAL A 61 33.77 -8.07 -3.27
C VAL A 61 34.47 -8.87 -2.18
N VAL A 62 33.73 -9.32 -1.16
CA VAL A 62 34.27 -10.14 -0.07
C VAL A 62 34.89 -11.42 -0.63
N ALA A 63 34.26 -12.09 -1.59
CA ALA A 63 34.76 -13.32 -2.20
C ALA A 63 36.14 -13.17 -2.86
N THR A 64 36.53 -11.95 -3.27
CA THR A 64 37.87 -11.68 -3.83
C THR A 64 38.97 -11.56 -2.77
N ALA A 65 38.61 -11.41 -1.50
CA ALA A 65 39.57 -11.28 -0.40
C ALA A 65 40.23 -12.61 -0.05
N LYS A 66 41.40 -12.55 0.60
CA LYS A 66 42.13 -13.73 1.10
C LYS A 66 41.85 -13.93 2.59
N GLY A 67 41.53 -15.16 2.98
CA GLY A 67 41.40 -15.54 4.38
C GLY A 67 40.51 -16.77 4.56
N PRO A 68 40.71 -17.55 5.64
CA PRO A 68 39.97 -18.79 5.86
C PRO A 68 38.46 -18.57 6.09
N ALA A 69 38.08 -17.40 6.64
CA ALA A 69 36.68 -17.05 6.89
C ALA A 69 35.94 -16.45 5.68
N VAL A 70 36.66 -16.03 4.64
CA VAL A 70 36.10 -15.25 3.52
C VAL A 70 35.00 -16.02 2.77
N LYS A 71 35.24 -17.30 2.46
CA LYS A 71 34.27 -18.14 1.76
C LYS A 71 32.98 -18.33 2.55
N ALA A 72 33.09 -18.51 3.86
CA ALA A 72 31.92 -18.70 4.73
C ALA A 72 31.10 -17.41 4.82
N VAL A 73 31.76 -16.26 4.97
CA VAL A 73 31.08 -14.96 5.04
C VAL A 73 30.38 -14.63 3.71
N SER A 74 31.06 -14.78 2.57
CA SER A 74 30.43 -14.57 1.26
C SER A 74 29.24 -15.50 1.03
N ALA A 75 29.34 -16.78 1.39
CA ALA A 75 28.21 -17.71 1.28
C ALA A 75 27.00 -17.29 2.15
N GLN A 76 27.23 -16.82 3.38
CA GLN A 76 26.16 -16.32 4.26
C GLN A 76 25.53 -15.03 3.72
N MET A 77 26.32 -14.18 3.07
CA MET A 77 25.82 -12.99 2.40
C MET A 77 24.94 -13.37 1.21
N ASP A 78 25.38 -14.31 0.36
CA ASP A 78 24.57 -14.80 -0.76
C ASP A 78 23.23 -15.40 -0.31
N GLU A 79 23.25 -16.21 0.75
CA GLU A 79 22.03 -16.77 1.35
C GLU A 79 21.10 -15.67 1.86
N SER A 80 21.66 -14.65 2.52
CA SER A 80 20.89 -13.49 2.98
C SER A 80 20.27 -12.74 1.82
N ALA A 81 21.03 -12.46 0.75
CA ALA A 81 20.51 -11.81 -0.44
C ALA A 81 19.36 -12.61 -1.06
N GLN A 82 19.52 -13.93 -1.18
CA GLN A 82 18.48 -14.81 -1.71
C GLN A 82 17.21 -14.80 -0.86
N ALA A 83 17.32 -14.72 0.46
CA ALA A 83 16.19 -14.56 1.35
C ALA A 83 15.46 -13.22 1.09
N PHE A 84 16.19 -12.12 0.88
CA PHE A 84 15.59 -10.83 0.52
C PHE A 84 14.97 -10.82 -0.88
N ARG A 85 15.58 -11.48 -1.87
CA ARG A 85 14.96 -11.70 -3.20
C ARG A 85 13.62 -12.42 -3.07
N THR A 86 13.59 -13.50 -2.30
CA THR A 86 12.38 -14.30 -2.07
C THR A 86 11.28 -13.45 -1.42
N ARG A 87 11.64 -12.66 -0.40
CA ARG A 87 10.70 -11.73 0.25
C ARG A 87 10.22 -10.63 -0.71
N GLY A 88 11.08 -10.10 -1.57
CA GLY A 88 10.71 -9.14 -2.61
C GLY A 88 9.68 -9.71 -3.58
N ILE A 89 9.88 -10.93 -4.07
CA ILE A 89 8.95 -11.64 -4.96
C ILE A 89 7.60 -11.90 -4.26
N GLN A 90 7.63 -12.41 -3.03
CA GLN A 90 6.43 -12.62 -2.23
C GLN A 90 5.69 -11.31 -1.95
N GLY A 91 6.43 -10.24 -1.66
CA GLY A 91 5.94 -8.88 -1.48
C GLY A 91 5.24 -8.37 -2.75
N LYS A 92 5.83 -8.54 -3.93
CA LYS A 92 5.19 -8.21 -5.23
C LYS A 92 3.86 -8.93 -5.40
N LYS A 93 3.84 -10.25 -5.16
CA LYS A 93 2.62 -11.06 -5.27
C LYS A 93 1.53 -10.58 -4.30
N MET A 94 1.93 -10.25 -3.07
CA MET A 94 1.02 -9.74 -2.05
C MET A 94 0.52 -8.34 -2.37
N ALA A 95 1.37 -7.46 -2.92
CA ALA A 95 1.00 -6.14 -3.39
C ALA A 95 -0.12 -6.19 -4.44
N VAL A 96 0.03 -7.09 -5.43
CA VAL A 96 -0.98 -7.31 -6.48
C VAL A 96 -2.31 -7.76 -5.87
N LYS A 97 -2.29 -8.75 -4.96
CA LYS A 97 -3.49 -9.25 -4.29
C LYS A 97 -4.16 -8.18 -3.43
N LEU A 98 -3.38 -7.44 -2.66
CA LEU A 98 -3.86 -6.37 -1.80
C LEU A 98 -4.51 -5.26 -2.64
N ASN A 99 -3.86 -4.85 -3.73
CA ASN A 99 -4.42 -3.82 -4.60
C ASN A 99 -5.75 -4.27 -5.25
N ALA A 100 -5.84 -5.53 -5.69
CA ALA A 100 -7.08 -6.09 -6.21
C ALA A 100 -8.20 -6.13 -5.15
N ALA A 101 -7.88 -6.59 -3.94
CA ALA A 101 -8.84 -6.64 -2.83
C ALA A 101 -9.28 -5.24 -2.38
N THR A 102 -8.37 -4.27 -2.31
CA THR A 102 -8.70 -2.88 -2.03
C THR A 102 -9.59 -2.31 -3.12
N GLY A 103 -9.30 -2.56 -4.41
CA GLY A 103 -10.15 -2.14 -5.51
C GLY A 103 -11.57 -2.69 -5.43
N ASP A 104 -11.73 -3.98 -5.13
CA ASP A 104 -13.04 -4.61 -4.91
C ASP A 104 -13.79 -3.98 -3.72
N LEU A 105 -13.10 -3.78 -2.59
CA LEU A 105 -13.66 -3.13 -1.42
C LEU A 105 -14.17 -1.72 -1.76
N LEU A 106 -13.38 -0.92 -2.49
CA LEU A 106 -13.78 0.42 -2.90
C LEU A 106 -15.00 0.40 -3.83
N ALA A 107 -15.07 -0.55 -4.75
CA ALA A 107 -16.23 -0.72 -5.62
C ALA A 107 -17.50 -1.06 -4.83
N ARG A 108 -17.39 -1.99 -3.87
CA ARG A 108 -18.50 -2.37 -2.98
C ARG A 108 -18.95 -1.20 -2.11
N VAL A 109 -18.02 -0.48 -1.47
CA VAL A 109 -18.33 0.73 -0.70
C VAL A 109 -19.02 1.77 -1.58
N ALA A 110 -18.50 2.04 -2.79
CA ALA A 110 -19.13 2.97 -3.72
C ALA A 110 -20.54 2.54 -4.16
N SER A 111 -20.83 1.23 -4.20
CA SER A 111 -22.17 0.71 -4.47
C SER A 111 -23.14 0.85 -3.28
N CYS A 112 -22.64 0.74 -2.04
CA CYS A 112 -23.44 0.90 -0.84
C CYS A 112 -23.74 2.37 -0.49
N LEU A 113 -22.90 3.30 -0.98
CA LEU A 113 -23.06 4.75 -0.78
C LEU A 113 -23.88 5.43 -1.90
N LYS A 114 -24.43 4.65 -2.83
CA LYS A 114 -25.35 5.14 -3.87
C LYS A 114 -26.76 5.29 -3.34
#